data_AF-A0A099KS97-F1
#
_entry.id   AF-A0A099KS97-F1
#
_cell.length_a   1.000
_cell.length_b   1.000
_cell.length_c   1.000
_cell.angle_alpha   90.00
_cell.angle_beta   90.00
_cell.angle_gamma   90.00
#
_symmetry.space_group_name_H-M   'P 1'
#
loop_
_entity.id
_entity.type
_entity.pdbx_description
1 polymer ?
#
loop_
_entity_poly.entity_id
_entity_poly.type
_entity_poly.pdbx_seq_one_letter_code
_entity_poly.pdbx_strand_id
1 'polypeptide(L)'
;MTDTAPATNIATLSELLKLSGSQYRLYDIGRLVSKLPKDLFEKVELNQLPYPTPTQGYACIAIAFWQKKSSQPYLWLLKLPLDERGLLNQGARNHFIAIIVEALGADLTQETSKKQEELLSSNPYLFTPAQYKLASLNSKIKVDLKQAPSAYFSPFKQYLSNGADWDNWQGVGVQGITDFIARIEHEDHIVLLLNALPQLPDEVLSPVCSALENQQYPVALIDAIVAAFENALTDSASLAKAMHLLRALAANSQHIHVRTAVEKLLRNEHISSELLIILSGRCWQALADEKMLMCYFEQLLSHDDLTLFSSIFKDLVSIPLIRPVAFQCIRSENRSPALAQAIGQLFGQT
;
A
#
# COMPACT_ATOMS: atom_id res chain seq x y z
N MET A 1 -32.19 30.35 25.82
CA MET A 1 -32.03 30.50 24.36
C MET A 1 -30.88 29.61 23.96
N THR A 2 -31.19 28.40 23.52
CA THR A 2 -30.23 27.44 22.99
C THR A 2 -29.82 27.93 21.61
N ASP A 3 -28.63 28.50 21.52
CA ASP A 3 -28.01 28.91 20.28
C ASP A 3 -27.63 27.63 19.51
N THR A 4 -28.58 27.08 18.76
CA THR A 4 -28.29 26.06 17.76
C THR A 4 -27.46 26.74 16.68
N ALA A 5 -26.15 26.54 16.74
CA ALA A 5 -25.26 26.87 15.63
C ALA A 5 -25.90 26.37 14.32
N PRO A 6 -25.89 27.18 13.24
CA PRO A 6 -26.43 26.73 11.97
C PRO A 6 -25.76 25.41 11.62
N ALA A 7 -26.54 24.43 11.15
CA ALA A 7 -26.03 23.14 10.74
C ALA A 7 -25.00 23.35 9.63
N THR A 8 -23.72 23.44 10.01
CA THR A 8 -22.61 23.56 9.08
C THR A 8 -22.68 22.31 8.22
N ASN A 9 -22.98 22.47 6.94
CA ASN A 9 -23.07 21.35 6.01
C ASN A 9 -21.64 20.83 5.77
N ILE A 10 -21.17 19.94 6.65
CA ILE A 10 -19.82 19.38 6.60
C ILE A 10 -19.69 18.57 5.31
N ALA A 11 -18.95 19.12 4.35
CA ALA A 11 -18.91 18.59 2.99
C ALA A 11 -17.76 17.59 2.78
N THR A 12 -16.74 17.58 3.66
CA THR A 12 -15.54 16.74 3.52
C THR A 12 -15.06 16.16 4.87
N LEU A 13 -14.32 15.05 4.80
CA LEU A 13 -13.64 14.43 5.95
C LEU A 13 -12.60 15.38 6.54
N SER A 14 -11.86 16.08 5.67
CA SER A 14 -10.89 17.10 6.10
C SER A 14 -11.56 18.23 6.88
N GLU A 15 -12.74 18.68 6.46
CA GLU A 15 -13.54 19.67 7.19
C GLU A 15 -14.06 19.12 8.52
N LEU A 16 -14.60 17.90 8.52
CA LEU A 16 -15.06 17.22 9.75
C LEU A 16 -13.95 17.17 10.81
N LEU A 17 -12.76 16.71 10.43
CA LEU A 17 -11.61 16.60 11.33
C LEU A 17 -11.15 17.98 11.82
N LYS A 18 -11.16 19.01 10.96
CA LYS A 18 -10.81 20.39 11.34
C LYS A 18 -11.81 20.97 12.33
N LEU A 19 -13.12 20.82 12.08
CA LEU A 19 -14.19 21.34 12.94
C LEU A 19 -14.20 20.68 14.32
N SER A 20 -13.86 19.39 14.41
CA SER A 20 -13.73 18.67 15.69
C SER A 20 -12.51 19.09 16.54
N GLY A 21 -11.66 19.99 16.04
CA GLY A 21 -10.41 20.39 16.70
C GLY A 21 -9.32 19.31 16.70
N SER A 22 -9.51 18.22 15.96
CA SER A 22 -8.60 17.08 15.93
C SER A 22 -7.31 17.39 15.17
N GLN A 23 -6.19 16.89 15.69
CA GLN A 23 -4.99 16.68 14.87
C GLN A 23 -5.13 15.34 14.15
N TYR A 24 -4.59 15.23 12.93
CA TYR A 24 -4.67 13.99 12.17
C TYR A 24 -3.50 13.76 11.21
N ARG A 25 -3.33 12.50 10.82
CA ARG A 25 -2.47 11.97 9.77
C ARG A 25 -3.29 11.06 8.86
N LEU A 26 -2.97 11.09 7.57
CA LEU A 26 -3.62 10.28 6.55
C LEU A 26 -2.59 9.33 5.95
N TYR A 27 -3.03 8.13 5.65
CA TYR A 27 -2.22 7.13 4.97
C TYR A 27 -3.04 6.48 3.86
N ASP A 28 -2.41 6.28 2.70
CA ASP A 28 -2.88 5.27 1.76
C ASP A 28 -2.55 3.90 2.34
N ILE A 29 -3.52 2.99 2.31
CA ILE A 29 -3.36 1.59 2.73
C ILE A 29 -3.92 0.62 1.66
N GLY A 30 -4.09 1.09 0.43
CA GLY A 30 -4.56 0.34 -0.72
C GLY A 30 -3.47 -0.57 -1.27
N ARG A 31 -2.53 0.00 -2.02
CA ARG A 31 -1.42 -0.78 -2.59
C ARG A 31 -0.25 -0.91 -1.61
N LEU A 32 0.16 0.20 -1.00
CA LEU A 32 1.23 0.30 0.00
C LEU A 32 0.74 1.08 1.22
N VAL A 33 1.37 0.89 2.37
CA VAL A 33 1.18 1.75 3.56
C VAL A 33 2.10 2.95 3.45
N SER A 34 1.56 4.07 2.97
CA SER A 34 2.33 5.28 2.73
C SER A 34 1.59 6.51 3.24
N LYS A 35 2.34 7.58 3.56
CA LYS A 35 1.73 8.85 3.97
C LYS A 35 0.94 9.42 2.80
N LEU A 36 -0.29 9.82 3.06
CA LEU A 36 -1.11 10.57 2.11
C LEU A 36 -1.04 12.07 2.50
N PRO A 37 -0.42 12.94 1.69
CA PRO A 37 -0.39 14.37 1.97
C PRO A 37 -1.79 14.96 2.11
N LYS A 38 -1.98 15.86 3.07
CA LYS A 38 -3.30 16.45 3.37
C LYS A 38 -3.83 17.27 2.20
N ASP A 39 -2.98 18.06 1.57
CA ASP A 39 -3.32 18.88 0.41
C ASP A 39 -3.73 18.03 -0.79
N LEU A 40 -3.06 16.89 -1.02
CA LEU A 40 -3.45 15.93 -2.03
C LEU A 40 -4.83 15.34 -1.71
N PHE A 41 -5.06 14.91 -0.48
CA PHE A 41 -6.34 14.34 -0.08
C PHE A 41 -7.48 15.35 -0.17
N GLU A 42 -7.28 16.60 0.24
CA GLU A 42 -8.28 17.68 0.11
C GLU A 42 -8.70 17.88 -1.36
N LYS A 43 -7.74 17.86 -2.29
CA LYS A 43 -8.04 17.92 -3.74
C LYS A 43 -8.80 16.70 -4.24
N VAL A 44 -8.48 15.50 -3.73
CA VAL A 44 -9.23 14.27 -4.04
C VAL A 44 -10.66 14.37 -3.54
N GLU A 45 -10.88 14.82 -2.30
CA GLU A 45 -12.22 14.97 -1.75
C GLU A 45 -13.05 15.96 -2.59
N LEU A 46 -12.43 17.03 -3.07
CA LEU A 46 -13.09 18.01 -3.93
C LEU A 46 -13.22 17.55 -5.40
N ASN A 47 -12.85 16.30 -5.73
CA ASN A 47 -12.80 15.78 -7.11
C ASN A 47 -11.98 16.64 -8.08
N GLN A 48 -10.98 17.36 -7.57
CA GLN A 48 -10.04 18.15 -8.37
C GLN A 48 -8.91 17.28 -8.92
N LEU A 49 -8.57 16.20 -8.22
CA LEU A 49 -7.59 15.21 -8.64
C LEU A 49 -8.16 13.79 -8.43
N PRO A 50 -7.79 12.82 -9.29
CA PRO A 50 -8.09 11.42 -9.02
C PRO A 50 -7.29 10.92 -7.80
N TYR A 51 -7.79 9.87 -7.15
CA TYR A 51 -7.05 9.20 -6.08
C TYR A 51 -5.73 8.62 -6.63
N PRO A 52 -4.58 8.78 -5.93
CA PRO A 52 -3.26 8.55 -6.52
C PRO A 52 -2.94 7.07 -6.79
N THR A 53 -3.43 6.17 -5.95
CA THR A 53 -3.07 4.73 -5.98
C THR A 53 -4.29 3.86 -5.72
N PRO A 54 -5.32 3.93 -6.59
CA PRO A 54 -6.53 3.14 -6.41
C PRO A 54 -6.23 1.65 -6.47
N THR A 55 -7.05 0.86 -5.79
CA THR A 55 -7.00 -0.61 -5.84
C THR A 55 -8.40 -1.13 -6.10
N GLN A 56 -8.58 -1.86 -7.22
CA GLN A 56 -9.88 -2.47 -7.56
C GLN A 56 -11.07 -1.48 -7.53
N GLY A 57 -10.87 -0.23 -7.95
CA GLY A 57 -11.93 0.79 -7.97
C GLY A 57 -12.21 1.47 -6.62
N TYR A 58 -11.35 1.32 -5.61
CA TYR A 58 -11.51 1.95 -4.31
C TYR A 58 -10.29 2.78 -3.88
N ALA A 59 -10.56 3.82 -3.10
CA ALA A 59 -9.60 4.49 -2.24
C ALA A 59 -9.62 3.83 -0.86
N CYS A 60 -8.47 3.29 -0.43
CA CYS A 60 -8.30 2.66 0.86
C CYS A 60 -7.42 3.54 1.75
N ILE A 61 -8.01 4.16 2.76
CA ILE A 61 -7.41 5.26 3.52
C ILE A 61 -7.43 4.93 5.00
N ALA A 62 -6.32 5.16 5.70
CA ALA A 62 -6.28 5.21 7.15
C ALA A 62 -6.22 6.66 7.63
N ILE A 63 -7.07 7.01 8.59
CA ILE A 63 -7.08 8.31 9.26
C ILE A 63 -6.76 8.09 10.73
N ALA A 64 -5.55 8.49 11.15
CA ALA A 64 -5.17 8.51 12.55
C ALA A 64 -5.42 9.92 13.09
N PHE A 65 -6.26 10.09 14.10
CA PHE A 65 -6.62 11.40 14.66
C PHE A 65 -6.67 11.40 16.18
N TRP A 66 -6.38 12.55 16.80
CA TRP A 66 -6.29 12.69 18.24
C TRP A 66 -6.55 14.13 18.68
N GLN A 67 -6.93 14.31 19.94
CA GLN A 67 -7.06 15.62 20.58
C GLN A 67 -5.74 16.09 21.15
N LYS A 68 -5.53 17.41 21.29
CA LYS A 68 -4.29 17.96 21.88
C LYS A 68 -3.95 17.42 23.28
N LYS A 69 -4.97 17.01 24.05
CA LYS A 69 -4.81 16.52 25.43
C LYS A 69 -4.55 15.01 25.53
N SER A 70 -4.80 14.25 24.46
CA SER A 70 -4.60 12.79 24.43
C SER A 70 -3.65 12.42 23.30
N SER A 71 -2.55 11.75 23.61
CA SER A 71 -1.58 11.32 22.60
C SER A 71 -1.97 10.01 21.92
N GLN A 72 -3.01 9.32 22.38
CA GLN A 72 -3.43 8.06 21.79
C GLN A 72 -4.35 8.34 20.59
N PRO A 73 -3.95 7.96 19.36
CA PRO A 73 -4.78 8.20 18.19
C PRO A 73 -5.92 7.20 18.10
N TYR A 74 -7.08 7.71 17.70
CA TYR A 74 -8.16 6.94 17.10
C TYR A 74 -7.80 6.63 15.65
N LEU A 75 -8.29 5.51 15.14
CA LEU A 75 -7.96 5.03 13.80
C LEU A 75 -9.24 4.69 13.03
N TRP A 76 -9.48 5.39 11.92
CA TRP A 76 -10.48 4.99 10.93
C TRP A 76 -9.80 4.34 9.73
N LEU A 77 -10.37 3.22 9.27
CA LEU A 77 -9.90 2.45 8.12
C LEU A 77 -11.02 2.44 7.09
N LEU A 78 -10.89 3.27 6.07
CA LEU A 78 -11.94 3.61 5.12
C LEU A 78 -11.69 2.99 3.75
N LYS A 79 -12.73 2.41 3.15
CA LYS A 79 -12.76 1.94 1.76
C LYS A 79 -13.86 2.68 1.02
N LEU A 80 -13.50 3.71 0.27
CA LEU A 80 -14.44 4.57 -0.45
C LEU A 80 -14.41 4.25 -1.95
N PRO A 81 -15.58 4.09 -2.61
CA PRO A 81 -15.64 3.78 -4.04
C PRO A 81 -15.19 4.97 -4.88
N LEU A 82 -14.56 4.66 -6.01
CA LEU A 82 -14.14 5.62 -7.03
C LEU A 82 -14.97 5.41 -8.31
N ASP A 83 -15.08 6.46 -9.12
CA ASP A 83 -15.63 6.36 -10.47
C ASP A 83 -14.56 5.90 -11.49
N GLU A 84 -14.95 5.72 -12.75
CA GLU A 84 -14.05 5.31 -13.85
C GLU A 84 -12.90 6.30 -14.10
N ARG A 85 -13.08 7.57 -13.72
CA ARG A 85 -12.04 8.60 -13.82
C ARG A 85 -11.06 8.52 -12.65
N GLY A 86 -11.35 7.71 -11.62
CA GLY A 86 -10.59 7.60 -10.38
C GLY A 86 -10.96 8.68 -9.36
N LEU A 87 -12.07 9.40 -9.57
CA LEU A 87 -12.56 10.43 -8.66
C LEU A 87 -13.39 9.81 -7.54
N LEU A 88 -13.40 10.45 -6.38
CA LEU A 88 -14.09 9.97 -5.20
C LEU A 88 -15.61 10.04 -5.40
N ASN A 89 -16.31 8.96 -5.04
CA ASN A 89 -17.76 8.99 -4.98
C ASN A 89 -18.21 9.88 -3.79
N GLN A 90 -18.67 11.09 -4.11
CA GLN A 90 -19.06 12.08 -3.10
C GLN A 90 -20.28 11.63 -2.29
N GLY A 91 -21.20 10.89 -2.89
CA GLY A 91 -22.37 10.34 -2.17
C GLY A 91 -21.94 9.39 -1.06
N ALA A 92 -21.02 8.47 -1.36
CA ALA A 92 -20.46 7.54 -0.38
C ALA A 92 -19.71 8.27 0.75
N ARG A 93 -18.87 9.25 0.41
CA ARG A 93 -18.19 10.09 1.42
C ARG A 93 -19.18 10.86 2.30
N ASN A 94 -20.18 11.51 1.70
CA ASN A 94 -21.16 12.29 2.44
C ASN A 94 -22.00 11.40 3.36
N HIS A 95 -22.36 10.20 2.91
CA HIS A 95 -23.05 9.22 3.74
C HIS A 95 -22.19 8.76 4.92
N PHE A 96 -20.90 8.50 4.71
CA PHE A 96 -19.95 8.24 5.81
C PHE A 96 -19.97 9.38 6.84
N ILE A 97 -19.82 10.63 6.38
CA ILE A 97 -19.79 11.81 7.25
C ILE A 97 -21.11 11.93 8.03
N ALA A 98 -22.25 11.73 7.39
CA ALA A 98 -23.55 11.78 8.04
C ALA A 98 -23.67 10.78 9.21
N ILE A 99 -23.23 9.53 9.00
CA ILE A 99 -23.21 8.51 10.07
C ILE A 99 -22.31 8.94 11.23
N ILE A 100 -21.13 9.49 10.94
CA ILE A 100 -20.20 9.96 11.98
C ILE A 100 -20.79 11.13 12.75
N VAL A 101 -21.37 12.12 12.07
CA VAL A 101 -21.96 13.30 12.72
C VAL A 101 -23.18 12.91 13.57
N GLU A 102 -23.99 11.96 13.10
CA GLU A 102 -25.12 11.41 13.87
C GLU A 102 -24.63 10.67 15.13
N ALA A 103 -23.56 9.87 15.00
CA ALA A 103 -23.03 9.09 16.10
C ALA A 103 -22.23 9.92 17.11
N LEU A 104 -21.38 10.85 16.66
CA LEU A 104 -20.36 11.51 17.47
C LEU A 104 -20.53 13.04 17.58
N GLY A 105 -21.41 13.67 16.81
CA GLY A 105 -21.59 15.12 16.86
C GLY A 105 -20.30 15.90 16.66
N ALA A 106 -20.07 16.92 17.50
CA ALA A 106 -18.92 17.83 17.37
C ALA A 106 -17.60 17.28 17.96
N ASP A 107 -17.66 16.37 18.94
CA ASP A 107 -16.48 15.75 19.54
C ASP A 107 -16.32 14.31 19.05
N LEU A 108 -15.37 14.11 18.14
CA LEU A 108 -15.07 12.80 17.54
C LEU A 108 -14.35 11.84 18.50
N THR A 109 -13.98 12.30 19.69
CA THR A 109 -13.18 11.53 20.67
C THR A 109 -13.89 11.28 21.98
N GLN A 110 -15.17 11.64 22.07
CA GLN A 110 -15.99 11.38 23.25
C GLN A 110 -16.24 9.88 23.45
N GLU A 111 -16.53 9.48 24.69
CA GLU A 111 -16.98 8.13 24.99
C GLU A 111 -18.34 7.87 24.32
N THR A 112 -18.43 6.73 23.63
CA THR A 112 -19.63 6.32 22.92
C THR A 112 -20.54 5.47 23.79
N SER A 113 -21.85 5.68 23.69
CA SER A 113 -22.84 4.73 24.16
C SER A 113 -22.87 3.49 23.27
N LYS A 114 -23.39 2.36 23.77
CA LYS A 114 -23.55 1.12 22.99
C LYS A 114 -24.26 1.33 21.65
N LYS A 115 -25.30 2.17 21.63
CA LYS A 115 -26.04 2.50 20.41
C LYS A 115 -25.18 3.26 19.38
N GLN A 116 -24.30 4.14 19.85
CA GLN A 116 -23.36 4.86 18.98
C GLN A 116 -22.27 3.91 18.45
N GLU A 117 -21.79 2.97 19.27
CA GLU A 117 -20.85 1.93 18.83
C GLU A 117 -21.45 1.01 17.76
N GLU A 118 -22.70 0.59 17.94
CA GLU A 118 -23.46 -0.18 16.94
C GLU A 118 -23.62 0.60 15.62
N LEU A 119 -23.94 1.89 15.69
CA LEU A 119 -24.05 2.75 14.51
C LEU A 119 -22.70 2.93 13.80
N LEU A 120 -21.62 3.16 14.55
CA LEU A 120 -20.27 3.31 13.99
C LEU A 120 -19.77 2.01 13.36
N SER A 121 -19.96 0.88 14.03
CA SER A 121 -19.51 -0.44 13.55
C SER A 121 -20.27 -0.95 12.33
N SER A 122 -21.52 -0.49 12.12
CA SER A 122 -22.33 -0.81 10.95
C SER A 122 -22.07 0.09 9.73
N ASN A 123 -21.14 1.04 9.84
CA ASN A 123 -20.80 1.94 8.74
C ASN A 123 -20.20 1.16 7.55
N PRO A 124 -20.84 1.19 6.36
CA PRO A 124 -20.51 0.31 5.24
C PRO A 124 -19.18 0.63 4.57
N TYR A 125 -18.54 1.75 4.93
CA TYR A 125 -17.26 2.19 4.37
C TYR A 125 -16.07 1.82 5.25
N LEU A 126 -16.31 1.23 6.44
CA LEU A 126 -15.26 0.68 7.27
C LEU A 126 -14.81 -0.67 6.73
N PHE A 127 -13.51 -0.94 6.79
CA PHE A 127 -12.97 -2.24 6.43
C PHE A 127 -11.77 -2.62 7.30
N THR A 128 -11.52 -3.91 7.41
CA THR A 128 -10.34 -4.44 8.09
C THR A 128 -9.28 -4.84 7.06
N PRO A 129 -8.13 -4.17 6.98
CA PRO A 129 -7.03 -4.59 6.12
C PRO A 129 -6.38 -5.87 6.65
N ALA A 130 -5.57 -6.52 5.81
CA ALA A 130 -4.77 -7.67 6.23
C ALA A 130 -3.87 -7.34 7.43
N GLN A 131 -3.65 -8.30 8.33
CA GLN A 131 -2.95 -8.08 9.60
C GLN A 131 -1.54 -7.49 9.45
N TYR A 132 -0.75 -7.98 8.49
CA TYR A 132 0.60 -7.45 8.22
C TYR A 132 0.59 -5.96 7.86
N LYS A 133 -0.47 -5.53 7.16
CA LYS A 133 -0.65 -4.14 6.75
C LYS A 133 -1.04 -3.27 7.93
N LEU A 134 -1.92 -3.78 8.81
CA LEU A 134 -2.29 -3.10 10.05
C LEU A 134 -1.09 -2.95 11.00
N ALA A 135 -0.25 -3.98 11.14
CA ALA A 135 0.98 -3.92 11.94
C ALA A 135 1.98 -2.88 11.39
N SER A 136 2.16 -2.85 10.07
CA SER A 136 3.00 -1.84 9.39
C SER A 136 2.46 -0.42 9.58
N LEU A 137 1.14 -0.23 9.44
CA LEU A 137 0.47 1.05 9.68
C LEU A 137 0.65 1.53 11.11
N ASN A 138 0.40 0.67 12.11
CA ASN A 138 0.56 1.01 13.52
C ASN A 138 2.00 1.43 13.84
N SER A 139 2.98 0.70 13.30
CA SER A 139 4.40 1.01 13.49
C SER A 139 4.77 2.37 12.87
N LYS A 140 4.25 2.66 11.66
CA LYS A 140 4.45 3.94 10.98
C LYS A 140 3.78 5.11 11.71
N ILE A 141 2.56 4.91 12.22
CA ILE A 141 1.86 5.89 13.07
C ILE A 141 2.69 6.20 14.32
N LYS A 142 3.22 5.19 15.02
CA LYS A 142 4.07 5.41 16.19
C LYS A 142 5.29 6.26 15.86
N VAL A 143 5.99 5.97 14.77
CA VAL A 143 7.14 6.77 14.31
C VAL A 143 6.72 8.21 14.02
N ASP A 144 5.63 8.41 13.28
CA ASP A 144 5.15 9.73 12.88
C ASP A 144 4.64 10.58 14.05
N LEU A 145 4.15 9.93 15.10
CA LEU A 145 3.73 10.55 16.36
C LEU A 145 4.86 10.61 17.40
N LYS A 146 6.09 10.25 17.03
CA LYS A 146 7.28 10.22 17.92
C LYS A 146 7.06 9.38 19.18
N GLN A 147 6.31 8.29 19.06
CA GLN A 147 6.05 7.33 20.12
C GLN A 147 7.12 6.23 20.14
N ALA A 148 7.32 5.65 21.33
CA ALA A 148 8.17 4.48 21.51
C ALA A 148 7.66 3.28 20.68
N PRO A 149 8.56 2.39 20.22
CA PRO A 149 8.15 1.13 19.60
C PRO A 149 7.38 0.23 20.58
N SER A 150 6.75 -0.83 20.09
CA SER A 150 6.18 -1.86 20.97
C SER A 150 7.26 -2.62 21.76
N ALA A 151 6.82 -3.38 22.76
CA ALA A 151 7.67 -4.30 23.52
C ALA A 151 8.34 -5.38 22.65
N TYR A 152 7.84 -5.63 21.43
CA TYR A 152 8.37 -6.64 20.51
C TYR A 152 9.56 -6.15 19.67
N PHE A 153 9.86 -4.85 19.68
CA PHE A 153 10.98 -4.28 18.93
C PHE A 153 12.34 -4.78 19.43
N SER A 154 12.59 -4.70 20.75
CA SER A 154 13.88 -5.09 21.31
C SER A 154 14.20 -6.59 21.11
N PRO A 155 13.25 -7.53 21.31
CA PRO A 155 13.46 -8.94 20.96
C PRO A 155 13.86 -9.17 19.50
N PHE A 156 13.21 -8.48 18.55
CA PHE A 156 13.58 -8.63 17.13
C PHE A 156 14.96 -8.03 16.82
N LYS A 157 15.29 -6.86 17.37
CA LYS A 157 16.65 -6.29 17.24
C LYS A 157 17.72 -7.23 17.80
N GLN A 158 17.45 -7.86 18.95
CA GLN A 158 18.33 -8.87 19.55
C GLN A 158 18.47 -10.11 18.67
N TYR A 159 17.38 -10.61 18.10
CA TYR A 159 17.41 -11.73 17.16
C TYR A 159 18.33 -11.45 15.97
N LEU A 160 18.24 -10.27 15.34
CA LEU A 160 19.13 -9.87 14.26
C LEU A 160 20.60 -9.74 14.69
N SER A 161 20.85 -9.39 15.96
CA SER A 161 22.19 -9.16 16.50
C SER A 161 22.89 -10.45 16.94
N ASN A 162 22.13 -11.45 17.40
CA ASN A 162 22.68 -12.64 18.04
C ASN A 162 23.22 -13.67 17.05
N GLY A 163 22.90 -13.58 15.75
CA GLY A 163 23.66 -14.08 14.59
C GLY A 163 24.00 -15.58 14.49
N ALA A 164 23.80 -16.36 15.55
CA ALA A 164 24.31 -17.71 15.72
C ALA A 164 23.22 -18.78 15.81
N ASP A 165 21.95 -18.37 16.02
CA ASP A 165 20.81 -19.27 16.19
C ASP A 165 19.57 -18.72 15.45
N TRP A 166 19.63 -18.74 14.12
CA TRP A 166 18.56 -18.23 13.26
C TRP A 166 17.27 -19.05 13.34
N ASP A 167 17.35 -20.31 13.81
CA ASP A 167 16.22 -21.23 13.97
C ASP A 167 15.33 -20.87 15.18
N ASN A 168 15.83 -20.07 16.12
CA ASN A 168 15.09 -19.61 17.30
C ASN A 168 14.20 -18.38 17.00
N TRP A 169 13.39 -18.49 15.95
CA TRP A 169 12.52 -17.41 15.47
C TRP A 169 11.12 -17.41 16.12
N GLN A 170 10.76 -18.41 16.93
CA GLN A 170 9.41 -18.58 17.48
C GLN A 170 8.99 -17.41 18.40
N GLY A 171 9.97 -16.68 18.96
CA GLY A 171 9.74 -15.45 19.72
C GLY A 171 9.63 -14.17 18.87
N VAL A 172 9.87 -14.25 17.57
CA VAL A 172 9.84 -13.10 16.64
C VAL A 172 8.41 -12.83 16.21
N GLY A 173 7.78 -11.85 16.86
CA GLY A 173 6.45 -11.36 16.47
C GLY A 173 6.47 -10.38 15.31
N VAL A 174 5.47 -10.44 14.43
CA VAL A 174 5.29 -9.53 13.29
C VAL A 174 5.34 -8.05 13.70
N GLN A 175 4.78 -7.70 14.86
CA GLN A 175 4.79 -6.33 15.35
C GLN A 175 6.21 -5.82 15.66
N GLY A 176 7.11 -6.69 16.14
CA GLY A 176 8.51 -6.35 16.37
C GLY A 176 9.26 -6.08 15.07
N ILE A 177 9.02 -6.91 14.05
CA ILE A 177 9.53 -6.72 12.69
C ILE A 177 9.07 -5.38 12.12
N THR A 178 7.77 -5.09 12.14
CA THR A 178 7.24 -3.85 11.57
C THR A 178 7.71 -2.60 12.34
N ASP A 179 7.89 -2.69 13.66
CA ASP A 179 8.44 -1.60 14.46
C ASP A 179 9.90 -1.31 14.12
N PHE A 180 10.69 -2.35 13.84
CA PHE A 180 12.08 -2.23 13.42
C PHE A 180 12.19 -1.63 12.02
N ILE A 181 11.43 -2.17 11.07
CA ILE A 181 11.46 -1.73 9.67
C ILE A 181 10.90 -0.30 9.52
N ALA A 182 9.90 0.09 10.31
CA ALA A 182 9.44 1.49 10.35
C ALA A 182 10.52 2.47 10.85
N ARG A 183 11.57 1.98 11.50
CA ARG A 183 12.72 2.73 12.03
C ARG A 183 14.03 2.32 11.35
N ILE A 184 13.96 1.79 10.12
CA ILE A 184 15.12 1.19 9.45
C ILE A 184 16.26 2.20 9.24
N GLU A 185 15.95 3.49 9.08
CA GLU A 185 16.96 4.55 8.91
C GLU A 185 17.66 4.99 10.21
N HIS A 186 17.29 4.42 11.36
CA HIS A 186 17.87 4.79 12.66
C HIS A 186 19.06 3.90 13.02
N GLU A 187 20.05 4.50 13.70
CA GLU A 187 21.17 3.79 14.33
C GLU A 187 21.92 2.85 13.35
N ASP A 188 22.05 1.59 13.74
CA ASP A 188 22.74 0.50 13.05
C ASP A 188 21.76 -0.47 12.36
N HIS A 189 20.47 -0.13 12.28
CA HIS A 189 19.43 -1.07 11.81
C HIS A 189 19.65 -1.56 10.38
N ILE A 190 20.12 -0.70 9.47
CA ILE A 190 20.51 -1.10 8.11
C ILE A 190 21.62 -2.14 8.14
N VAL A 191 22.66 -1.92 8.96
CA VAL A 191 23.81 -2.84 9.06
C VAL A 191 23.37 -4.18 9.63
N LEU A 192 22.55 -4.17 10.69
CA LEU A 192 21.98 -5.38 11.28
C LEU A 192 21.18 -6.18 10.26
N LEU A 193 20.28 -5.51 9.52
CA LEU A 193 19.44 -6.19 8.53
C LEU A 193 20.25 -6.71 7.34
N LEU A 194 21.24 -5.95 6.85
CA LEU A 194 22.12 -6.39 5.77
C LEU A 194 22.89 -7.67 6.14
N ASN A 195 23.42 -7.73 7.36
CA ASN A 195 24.14 -8.90 7.84
C ASN A 195 23.23 -10.11 8.05
N ALA A 196 21.99 -9.87 8.51
CA ALA A 196 21.02 -10.92 8.79
C ALA A 196 20.34 -11.48 7.53
N LEU A 197 20.09 -10.64 6.51
CA LEU A 197 19.26 -10.97 5.34
C LEU A 197 19.62 -12.32 4.67
N PRO A 198 20.90 -12.69 4.46
CA PRO A 198 21.25 -13.97 3.84
C PRO A 198 20.91 -15.20 4.70
N GLN A 199 20.75 -15.02 6.00
CA GLN A 199 20.59 -16.08 7.00
C GLN A 199 19.14 -16.24 7.50
N LEU A 200 18.25 -15.28 7.18
CA LEU A 200 16.88 -15.31 7.68
C LEU A 200 16.14 -16.56 7.18
N PRO A 201 15.50 -17.34 8.07
CA PRO A 201 14.58 -18.39 7.66
C PRO A 201 13.34 -17.77 7.00
N ASP A 202 12.64 -18.54 6.17
CA ASP A 202 11.52 -18.03 5.37
C ASP A 202 10.38 -17.46 6.24
N GLU A 203 10.17 -18.03 7.43
CA GLU A 203 9.19 -17.58 8.42
C GLU A 203 9.46 -16.16 8.94
N VAL A 204 10.72 -15.72 8.92
CA VAL A 204 11.12 -14.35 9.30
C VAL A 204 11.29 -13.47 8.07
N LEU A 205 11.87 -14.01 6.98
CA LEU A 205 12.07 -13.28 5.74
C LEU A 205 10.75 -12.78 5.15
N SER A 206 9.71 -13.62 5.15
CA SER A 206 8.40 -13.27 4.61
C SER A 206 7.75 -12.02 5.27
N PRO A 207 7.62 -11.95 6.61
CA PRO A 207 7.13 -10.74 7.27
C PRO A 207 8.10 -9.56 7.21
N VAL A 208 9.43 -9.78 7.17
CA VAL A 208 10.43 -8.72 6.93
C VAL A 208 10.20 -8.06 5.57
N CYS A 209 10.09 -8.86 4.51
CA CYS A 209 9.80 -8.40 3.16
C CYS A 209 8.45 -7.68 3.08
N SER A 210 7.43 -8.19 3.77
CA SER A 210 6.10 -7.56 3.83
C SER A 210 6.12 -6.21 4.56
N ALA A 211 7.03 -6.01 5.51
CA ALA A 211 7.24 -4.73 6.17
C ALA A 211 8.05 -3.75 5.28
N LEU A 212 9.10 -4.25 4.62
CA LEU A 212 9.96 -3.48 3.69
C LEU A 212 9.19 -2.94 2.49
N GLU A 213 8.17 -3.67 2.01
CA GLU A 213 7.21 -3.24 0.98
C GLU A 213 6.72 -1.80 1.20
N ASN A 214 6.62 -1.35 2.46
CA ASN A 214 6.02 -0.08 2.88
C ASN A 214 7.04 1.02 3.25
N GLN A 215 8.34 0.80 3.01
CA GLN A 215 9.42 1.72 3.43
C GLN A 215 10.42 1.99 2.31
N GLN A 216 10.83 3.26 2.20
CA GLN A 216 12.04 3.63 1.48
C GLN A 216 13.25 3.24 2.33
N TYR A 217 14.35 2.85 1.69
CA TYR A 217 15.58 2.53 2.39
C TYR A 217 16.82 2.80 1.50
N PRO A 218 18.02 2.93 2.09
CA PRO A 218 19.24 3.23 1.35
C PRO A 218 19.58 2.20 0.27
N VAL A 219 20.33 2.65 -0.74
CA VAL A 219 20.73 1.85 -1.91
C VAL A 219 21.43 0.54 -1.54
N ALA A 220 22.22 0.51 -0.46
CA ALA A 220 22.89 -0.71 -0.01
C ALA A 220 21.91 -1.86 0.30
N LEU A 221 20.76 -1.55 0.91
CA LEU A 221 19.71 -2.55 1.18
C LEU A 221 18.91 -2.88 -0.09
N ILE A 222 18.70 -1.92 -1.00
CA ILE A 222 18.13 -2.19 -2.32
C ILE A 222 18.99 -3.21 -3.06
N ASP A 223 20.30 -3.01 -3.11
CA ASP A 223 21.24 -3.89 -3.82
C ASP A 223 21.26 -5.29 -3.24
N ALA A 224 21.25 -5.41 -1.91
CA ALA A 224 21.19 -6.70 -1.23
C ALA A 224 19.89 -7.47 -1.54
N ILE A 225 18.74 -6.79 -1.53
CA ILE A 225 17.44 -7.41 -1.83
C ILE A 225 17.35 -7.76 -3.32
N VAL A 226 17.84 -6.89 -4.23
CA VAL A 226 17.90 -7.17 -5.66
C VAL A 226 18.79 -8.39 -5.94
N ALA A 227 19.98 -8.47 -5.34
CA ALA A 227 20.87 -9.62 -5.50
C ALA A 227 20.23 -10.91 -4.97
N ALA A 228 19.58 -10.86 -3.80
CA ALA A 228 18.85 -12.00 -3.24
C ALA A 228 17.67 -12.41 -4.14
N PHE A 229 16.95 -11.45 -4.72
CA PHE A 229 15.84 -11.69 -5.65
C PHE A 229 16.33 -12.36 -6.94
N GLU A 230 17.36 -11.80 -7.58
CA GLU A 230 17.94 -12.37 -8.80
C GLU A 230 18.46 -13.79 -8.56
N ASN A 231 19.07 -14.05 -7.41
CA ASN A 231 19.51 -15.39 -7.02
C ASN A 231 18.33 -16.35 -6.81
N ALA A 232 17.27 -15.91 -6.13
CA ALA A 232 16.06 -16.71 -5.90
C ALA A 232 15.32 -17.06 -7.20
N LEU A 233 15.50 -16.29 -8.29
CA LEU A 233 14.95 -16.60 -9.60
C LEU A 233 15.69 -17.73 -10.33
N THR A 234 16.90 -18.09 -9.92
CA THR A 234 17.69 -19.15 -10.57
C THR A 234 17.20 -20.56 -10.25
N ASP A 235 16.38 -20.71 -9.21
CA ASP A 235 15.84 -21.98 -8.73
C ASP A 235 14.32 -21.87 -8.59
N SER A 236 13.57 -22.72 -9.31
CA SER A 236 12.12 -22.71 -9.28
C SER A 236 11.54 -23.08 -7.91
N ALA A 237 12.27 -23.87 -7.10
CA ALA A 237 11.85 -24.17 -5.73
C ALA A 237 11.86 -22.92 -4.82
N SER A 238 12.58 -21.87 -5.24
CA SER A 238 12.71 -20.60 -4.52
C SER A 238 11.69 -19.53 -4.96
N LEU A 239 10.65 -19.89 -5.73
CA LEU A 239 9.65 -18.93 -6.23
C LEU A 239 8.96 -18.15 -5.10
N ALA A 240 8.58 -18.80 -4.00
CA ALA A 240 7.96 -18.14 -2.85
C ALA A 240 8.89 -17.07 -2.23
N LYS A 241 10.18 -17.38 -2.11
CA LYS A 241 11.21 -16.44 -1.66
C LYS A 241 11.39 -15.29 -2.63
N ALA A 242 11.44 -15.56 -3.94
CA ALA A 242 11.50 -14.53 -4.98
C ALA A 242 10.29 -13.59 -4.92
N MET A 243 9.08 -14.12 -4.71
CA MET A 243 7.87 -13.32 -4.52
C MET A 243 7.98 -12.38 -3.30
N HIS A 244 8.48 -12.88 -2.16
CA HIS A 244 8.68 -12.04 -0.98
C HIS A 244 9.73 -10.93 -1.23
N LEU A 245 10.87 -11.27 -1.83
CA LEU A 245 11.93 -10.31 -2.12
C LEU A 245 11.48 -9.24 -3.14
N LEU A 246 10.72 -9.62 -4.18
CA LEU A 246 10.15 -8.66 -5.11
C LEU A 246 9.19 -7.69 -4.41
N ARG A 247 8.34 -8.19 -3.50
CA ARG A 247 7.46 -7.33 -2.69
C ARG A 247 8.22 -6.34 -1.81
N ALA A 248 9.35 -6.75 -1.24
CA ALA A 248 10.19 -5.88 -0.41
C ALA A 248 10.67 -4.63 -1.18
N LEU A 249 10.82 -4.74 -2.50
CA LEU A 249 11.27 -3.66 -3.39
C LEU A 249 10.16 -2.66 -3.78
N ALA A 250 8.91 -2.90 -3.38
CA ALA A 250 7.74 -2.18 -3.89
C ALA A 250 7.80 -0.66 -3.71
N ALA A 251 8.06 -0.17 -2.48
CA ALA A 251 8.23 1.26 -2.23
C ALA A 251 9.40 1.85 -3.04
N ASN A 252 10.46 1.07 -3.28
CA ASN A 252 11.68 1.51 -3.97
C ASN A 252 11.64 1.19 -5.48
N SER A 253 10.46 0.86 -6.04
CA SER A 253 10.32 0.35 -7.41
C SER A 253 10.73 1.32 -8.52
N GLN A 254 10.85 2.62 -8.22
CA GLN A 254 11.38 3.63 -9.15
C GLN A 254 12.91 3.68 -9.17
N HIS A 255 13.59 3.11 -8.17
CA HIS A 255 15.05 3.13 -8.09
C HIS A 255 15.66 2.38 -9.28
N ILE A 256 16.74 2.92 -9.84
CA ILE A 256 17.34 2.43 -11.09
C ILE A 256 17.71 0.94 -11.02
N HIS A 257 18.29 0.47 -9.90
CA HIS A 257 18.65 -0.94 -9.74
C HIS A 257 17.43 -1.87 -9.69
N VAL A 258 16.32 -1.42 -9.10
CA VAL A 258 15.07 -2.20 -9.09
C VAL A 258 14.48 -2.25 -10.50
N ARG A 259 14.45 -1.11 -11.20
CA ARG A 259 13.99 -1.07 -12.60
C ARG A 259 14.82 -1.99 -13.50
N THR A 260 16.14 -2.01 -13.33
CA THR A 260 17.02 -2.93 -14.07
C THR A 260 16.72 -4.39 -13.76
N ALA A 261 16.48 -4.74 -12.50
CA ALA A 261 16.09 -6.11 -12.11
C ALA A 261 14.74 -6.51 -12.71
N VAL A 262 13.76 -5.61 -12.69
CA VAL A 262 12.44 -5.84 -13.33
C VAL A 262 12.59 -5.95 -14.86
N GLU A 263 13.44 -5.15 -15.50
CA GLU A 263 13.67 -5.24 -16.94
C GLU A 263 14.30 -6.60 -17.30
N LYS A 264 15.27 -7.08 -16.52
CA LYS A 264 15.83 -8.42 -16.70
C LYS A 264 14.76 -9.51 -16.54
N LEU A 265 13.96 -9.42 -15.48
CA LEU A 265 12.85 -10.35 -15.24
C LEU A 265 11.90 -10.42 -16.44
N LEU A 266 11.49 -9.26 -16.97
CA LEU A 266 10.57 -9.16 -18.12
C LEU A 266 11.15 -9.67 -19.45
N ARG A 267 12.47 -9.89 -19.52
CA ARG A 267 13.14 -10.49 -20.68
C ARG A 267 13.28 -12.01 -20.57
N ASN A 268 12.95 -12.60 -19.43
CA ASN A 268 12.94 -14.05 -19.29
C ASN A 268 11.87 -14.65 -20.21
N GLU A 269 12.14 -15.85 -20.72
CA GLU A 269 11.20 -16.54 -21.61
C GLU A 269 9.90 -16.90 -20.89
N HIS A 270 10.00 -17.25 -19.61
CA HIS A 270 8.86 -17.61 -18.76
C HIS A 270 8.95 -16.89 -17.42
N ILE A 271 7.85 -16.24 -17.03
CA ILE A 271 7.68 -15.58 -15.73
C ILE A 271 6.43 -16.18 -15.10
N SER A 272 6.42 -16.35 -13.78
CA SER A 272 5.21 -16.84 -13.11
C SER A 272 4.14 -15.74 -13.05
N SER A 273 2.87 -16.13 -13.12
CA SER A 273 1.76 -15.17 -13.04
C SER A 273 1.72 -14.47 -11.68
N GLU A 274 2.18 -15.12 -10.62
CA GLU A 274 2.31 -14.53 -9.27
C GLU A 274 3.30 -13.37 -9.23
N LEU A 275 4.45 -13.48 -9.92
CA LEU A 275 5.41 -12.38 -10.02
C LEU A 275 4.81 -11.21 -10.84
N LEU A 276 4.10 -11.50 -11.92
CA LEU A 276 3.40 -10.47 -12.71
C LEU A 276 2.31 -9.76 -11.89
N ILE A 277 1.58 -10.48 -11.04
CA ILE A 277 0.59 -9.91 -10.11
C ILE A 277 1.26 -9.03 -9.06
N ILE A 278 2.44 -9.41 -8.56
CA ILE A 278 3.22 -8.58 -7.64
C ILE A 278 3.71 -7.30 -8.33
N LEU A 279 4.18 -7.39 -9.58
CA LEU A 279 4.61 -6.21 -10.34
C LEU A 279 3.48 -5.20 -10.50
N SER A 280 2.29 -5.61 -10.96
CA SER A 280 1.16 -4.68 -11.13
C SER A 280 0.54 -4.23 -9.81
N GLY A 281 0.49 -5.13 -8.81
CA GLY A 281 -0.15 -4.86 -7.52
C GLY A 281 0.70 -4.10 -6.52
N ARG A 282 2.05 -4.20 -6.62
CA ARG A 282 2.99 -3.67 -5.61
C ARG A 282 4.14 -2.87 -6.21
N CYS A 283 4.74 -3.34 -7.31
CA CYS A 283 5.89 -2.65 -7.93
C CYS A 283 5.50 -1.84 -9.18
N TRP A 284 4.26 -1.35 -9.26
CA TRP A 284 3.71 -0.78 -10.49
C TRP A 284 4.51 0.43 -10.99
N GLN A 285 5.18 1.17 -10.10
CA GLN A 285 5.97 2.33 -10.49
C GLN A 285 7.19 1.95 -11.34
N ALA A 286 7.69 0.70 -11.24
CA ALA A 286 8.73 0.19 -12.15
C ALA A 286 8.24 0.05 -13.59
N LEU A 287 6.92 -0.09 -13.78
CA LEU A 287 6.23 -0.22 -15.07
C LEU A 287 5.80 1.13 -15.65
N ALA A 288 6.09 2.26 -15.00
CA ALA A 288 5.68 3.60 -15.43
C ALA A 288 6.55 4.14 -16.60
N ASP A 289 6.80 3.30 -17.59
CA ASP A 289 7.61 3.54 -18.78
C ASP A 289 7.02 2.71 -19.93
N GLU A 290 6.91 3.29 -21.14
CA GLU A 290 6.23 2.65 -22.27
C GLU A 290 6.86 1.29 -22.61
N LYS A 291 8.20 1.23 -22.68
CA LYS A 291 8.92 0.00 -23.02
C LYS A 291 8.69 -1.07 -21.97
N MET A 292 8.81 -0.70 -20.69
CA MET A 292 8.59 -1.63 -19.57
C MET A 292 7.15 -2.16 -19.54
N LEU A 293 6.17 -1.28 -19.69
CA LEU A 293 4.76 -1.66 -19.65
C LEU A 293 4.35 -2.49 -20.87
N MET A 294 4.91 -2.19 -22.05
CA MET A 294 4.75 -3.02 -23.25
C MET A 294 5.29 -4.44 -23.02
N CYS A 295 6.53 -4.58 -22.56
CA CYS A 295 7.10 -5.89 -22.23
C CYS A 295 6.25 -6.64 -21.19
N TYR A 296 5.76 -5.92 -20.17
CA TYR A 296 4.88 -6.50 -19.15
C TYR A 296 3.56 -7.03 -19.74
N PHE A 297 2.91 -6.29 -20.63
CA PHE A 297 1.67 -6.75 -21.26
C PHE A 297 1.88 -7.97 -22.16
N GLU A 298 2.99 -8.03 -22.91
CA GLU A 298 3.32 -9.21 -23.72
C GLU A 298 3.57 -10.45 -22.83
N GLN A 299 4.30 -10.29 -21.72
CA GLN A 299 4.51 -11.35 -20.72
C GLN A 299 3.20 -11.79 -20.05
N LEU A 300 2.28 -10.86 -19.83
CA LEU A 300 0.97 -11.20 -19.26
C LEU A 300 0.12 -12.02 -20.23
N LEU A 301 0.23 -11.75 -21.53
CA LEU A 301 -0.50 -12.49 -22.57
C LEU A 301 0.08 -13.87 -22.86
N SER A 302 1.38 -14.10 -22.62
CA SER A 302 1.97 -15.43 -22.81
C SER A 302 1.45 -16.49 -21.85
N HIS A 303 0.63 -16.11 -20.85
CA HIS A 303 -0.09 -17.04 -19.98
C HIS A 303 -1.42 -17.55 -20.57
N ASP A 304 -1.84 -17.06 -21.75
CA ASP A 304 -3.11 -17.39 -22.40
C ASP A 304 -4.37 -17.20 -21.51
N ASP A 305 -4.26 -16.37 -20.46
CA ASP A 305 -5.36 -16.03 -19.55
C ASP A 305 -5.84 -14.60 -19.80
N LEU A 306 -6.78 -14.46 -20.75
CA LEU A 306 -7.40 -13.18 -21.08
C LEU A 306 -8.20 -12.57 -19.91
N THR A 307 -8.66 -13.38 -18.96
CA THR A 307 -9.37 -12.89 -17.78
C THR A 307 -8.40 -12.19 -16.85
N LEU A 308 -7.27 -12.83 -16.54
CA LEU A 308 -6.20 -12.24 -15.76
C LEU A 308 -5.65 -10.98 -16.44
N PHE A 309 -5.39 -11.04 -17.75
CA PHE A 309 -4.97 -9.87 -18.53
C PHE A 309 -5.96 -8.70 -18.36
N SER A 310 -7.25 -8.96 -18.58
CA SER A 310 -8.29 -7.94 -18.50
C SER A 310 -8.41 -7.33 -17.10
N SER A 311 -8.35 -8.17 -16.06
CA SER A 311 -8.42 -7.71 -14.67
C SER A 311 -7.22 -6.83 -14.29
N ILE A 312 -6.00 -7.27 -14.62
CA ILE A 312 -4.78 -6.50 -14.33
C ILE A 312 -4.73 -5.21 -15.15
N PHE A 313 -5.10 -5.27 -16.44
CA PHE A 313 -5.12 -4.09 -17.29
C PHE A 313 -6.10 -3.03 -16.76
N LYS A 314 -7.34 -3.43 -16.41
CA LYS A 314 -8.34 -2.51 -15.82
C LYS A 314 -7.83 -1.89 -14.52
N ASP A 315 -7.20 -2.69 -13.66
CA ASP A 315 -6.61 -2.21 -12.41
C ASP A 315 -5.46 -1.22 -12.66
N LEU A 316 -4.53 -1.51 -13.57
CA LEU A 316 -3.40 -0.64 -13.91
C LEU A 316 -3.84 0.69 -14.56
N VAL A 317 -4.77 0.66 -15.51
CA VAL A 317 -5.28 1.87 -16.18
C VAL A 317 -6.05 2.79 -15.22
N SER A 318 -6.51 2.26 -14.08
CA SER A 318 -7.10 3.08 -13.03
C SER A 318 -6.08 3.96 -12.29
N ILE A 319 -4.79 3.58 -12.29
CA ILE A 319 -3.72 4.31 -11.58
C ILE A 319 -3.31 5.55 -12.39
N PRO A 320 -3.43 6.78 -11.86
CA PRO A 320 -3.07 8.01 -12.58
C PRO A 320 -1.65 8.01 -13.17
N LEU A 321 -0.68 7.42 -12.47
CA LEU A 321 0.71 7.30 -12.95
C LEU A 321 0.84 6.39 -14.18
N ILE A 322 0.06 5.31 -14.26
CA ILE A 322 0.18 4.28 -15.29
C ILE A 322 -0.75 4.55 -16.47
N ARG A 323 -1.93 5.12 -16.21
CA ARG A 323 -2.95 5.44 -17.22
C ARG A 323 -2.41 6.06 -18.51
N PRO A 324 -1.62 7.17 -18.50
CA PRO A 324 -1.12 7.75 -19.74
C PRO A 324 -0.16 6.82 -20.48
N VAL A 325 0.69 6.08 -19.75
CA VAL A 325 1.65 5.12 -20.32
C VAL A 325 0.89 3.94 -20.95
N ALA A 326 -0.13 3.42 -20.29
CA ALA A 326 -0.97 2.35 -20.82
C ALA A 326 -1.68 2.80 -22.12
N PHE A 327 -2.18 4.04 -22.18
CA PHE A 327 -2.77 4.58 -23.41
C PHE A 327 -1.74 4.76 -24.54
N GLN A 328 -0.49 5.07 -24.23
CA GLN A 328 0.59 5.07 -25.21
C GLN A 328 0.84 3.66 -25.75
N CYS A 329 0.95 2.65 -24.87
CA CYS A 329 1.09 1.25 -25.26
C CYS A 329 -0.05 0.81 -26.20
N ILE A 330 -1.30 1.14 -25.87
CA ILE A 330 -2.50 0.83 -26.68
C ILE A 330 -2.52 1.53 -28.04
N ARG A 331 -1.75 2.61 -28.22
CA ARG A 331 -1.68 3.32 -29.50
C ARG A 331 -0.41 2.99 -30.28
N SER A 332 0.55 2.31 -29.65
CA SER A 332 1.82 1.95 -30.25
C SER A 332 1.63 1.02 -31.45
N GLU A 333 2.38 1.27 -32.53
CA GLU A 333 2.43 0.43 -33.72
C GLU A 333 3.29 -0.82 -33.49
N ASN A 334 4.13 -0.82 -32.46
CA ASN A 334 5.08 -1.89 -32.14
C ASN A 334 4.48 -3.03 -31.29
N ARG A 335 3.15 -3.10 -31.14
CA ARG A 335 2.48 -4.17 -30.38
C ARG A 335 2.45 -5.48 -31.17
N SER A 336 2.52 -6.61 -30.47
CA SER A 336 2.27 -7.90 -31.10
C SER A 336 0.81 -8.00 -31.61
N PRO A 337 0.54 -8.85 -32.62
CA PRO A 337 -0.83 -9.13 -33.05
C PRO A 337 -1.72 -9.66 -31.90
N ALA A 338 -1.15 -10.47 -31.01
CA ALA A 338 -1.86 -10.98 -29.83
C ALA A 338 -2.27 -9.86 -28.88
N LEU A 339 -1.37 -8.92 -28.61
CA LEU A 339 -1.66 -7.74 -27.78
C LEU A 339 -2.69 -6.81 -28.45
N ALA A 340 -2.60 -6.60 -29.77
CA ALA A 340 -3.60 -5.85 -30.51
C ALA A 340 -5.00 -6.49 -30.42
N GLN A 341 -5.09 -7.82 -30.53
CA GLN A 341 -6.34 -8.56 -30.40
C GLN A 341 -6.91 -8.49 -28.98
N ALA A 342 -6.08 -8.73 -27.95
CA ALA A 342 -6.50 -8.67 -26.56
C ALA A 342 -7.04 -7.27 -26.19
N ILE A 343 -6.34 -6.22 -26.64
CA ILE A 343 -6.80 -4.83 -26.49
C ILE A 343 -8.12 -4.60 -27.22
N GLY A 344 -8.27 -5.11 -28.45
CA GLY A 344 -9.52 -5.01 -29.21
C GLY A 344 -10.71 -5.64 -28.46
N GLN A 345 -10.50 -6.78 -27.81
CA GLN A 345 -11.52 -7.45 -27.01
C GLN A 345 -11.91 -6.66 -25.75
N LEU A 346 -10.96 -5.96 -25.11
CA LEU A 346 -11.25 -5.10 -23.95
C LEU A 346 -12.25 -3.98 -24.28
N PHE A 347 -12.18 -3.43 -25.49
CA PHE A 347 -13.06 -2.34 -25.95
C PHE A 347 -14.29 -2.83 -26.73
N GLY A 348 -14.27 -4.07 -27.23
CA GLY A 348 -15.40 -4.68 -27.93
C GLY A 348 -16.44 -5.34 -27.02
N GLN A 349 -16.16 -5.50 -25.72
CA GLN A 349 -17.06 -6.09 -24.73
C GLN A 349 -17.97 -5.06 -24.01
N THR A 350 -18.10 -3.83 -24.52
CA THR A 350 -19.06 -2.83 -24.02
C THR A 350 -20.46 -3.02 -24.57
#